data_AF-A0A3M0WIN8-F1
#
_entry.id   AF-A0A3M0WIN8-F1
#
_cell.length_a   1.000
_cell.length_b   1.000
_cell.length_c   1.000
_cell.angle_alpha   90.00
_cell.angle_beta   90.00
_cell.angle_gamma   90.00
#
_symmetry.space_group_name_H-M   'P 1'
#
loop_
_entity.id
_entity.type
_entity.pdbx_description
1 polymer ?
#
loop_
_entity_poly.entity_id
_entity_poly.type
_entity_poly.pdbx_seq_one_letter_code
_entity_poly.pdbx_strand_id
1 'polypeptide(L)'
;LPIKRGVKLNRDDIIRRDVIMRLMSHFQLYKGEIEEKYNIDFDKYFAPEIEKLKEQQQDGLLKIYEDRIDITPAGRLLIRNIAVNFDIYTLSKKEKRFSQAI
;
A
#
# COMPACT_ATOMS: atom_id res chain seq x y z
N LEU A 1 -31.00 -20.30 1.75
CA LEU A 1 -29.76 -19.98 2.51
C LEU A 1 -28.66 -19.65 1.50
N PRO A 2 -28.19 -18.40 1.35
CA PRO A 2 -27.16 -18.09 0.36
C PRO A 2 -25.75 -18.23 0.93
N ILE A 3 -24.85 -18.62 0.02
CA ILE A 3 -23.54 -19.24 0.24
C ILE A 3 -22.43 -18.17 0.27
N LYS A 4 -21.55 -18.26 1.27
CA LYS A 4 -20.18 -17.69 1.43
C LYS A 4 -19.74 -16.53 0.50
N ARG A 5 -19.77 -15.30 1.02
CA ARG A 5 -18.97 -14.13 0.54
C ARG A 5 -18.25 -13.44 1.72
N GLY A 6 -17.55 -14.20 2.56
CA GLY A 6 -17.18 -13.74 3.91
C GLY A 6 -15.71 -13.35 4.18
N VAL A 7 -14.74 -13.53 3.26
CA VAL A 7 -13.32 -13.57 3.69
C VAL A 7 -12.38 -12.59 2.97
N LYS A 8 -12.70 -12.13 1.75
CA LYS A 8 -11.75 -11.31 0.97
C LYS A 8 -11.60 -9.85 1.44
N LEU A 9 -12.68 -9.22 1.91
CA LEU A 9 -12.61 -7.82 2.36
C LEU A 9 -11.76 -7.65 3.62
N ASN A 10 -11.86 -8.53 4.61
CA ASN A 10 -11.21 -8.27 5.91
C ASN A 10 -9.70 -8.53 5.93
N ARG A 11 -9.21 -9.58 5.27
CA ARG A 11 -7.77 -9.94 5.33
C ARG A 11 -6.90 -8.94 4.58
N ASP A 12 -7.30 -8.54 3.39
CA ASP A 12 -6.55 -7.58 2.58
C ASP A 12 -6.49 -6.21 3.28
N ASP A 13 -7.61 -5.76 3.85
CA ASP A 13 -7.68 -4.52 4.64
C ASP A 13 -6.72 -4.54 5.84
N ILE A 14 -6.63 -5.67 6.54
CA ILE A 14 -5.71 -5.83 7.68
C ILE A 14 -4.24 -5.75 7.21
N ILE A 15 -3.88 -6.43 6.11
CA ILE A 15 -2.51 -6.44 5.58
C ILE A 15 -2.12 -5.01 5.16
N ARG A 16 -2.99 -4.36 4.37
CA ARG A 16 -2.77 -2.99 3.89
C ARG A 16 -2.64 -1.99 5.02
N ARG A 17 -3.51 -2.10 6.04
CA ARG A 17 -3.44 -1.25 7.23
C ARG A 17 -2.12 -1.40 7.98
N ASP A 18 -1.60 -2.63 8.10
CA ASP A 18 -0.29 -2.87 8.75
C ASP A 18 0.85 -2.22 7.95
N VAL A 19 0.88 -2.43 6.63
CA VAL A 19 1.85 -1.80 5.73
C VAL A 19 1.81 -0.27 5.86
N ILE A 20 0.62 0.32 5.77
CA ILE A 20 0.39 1.75 5.90
C ILE A 20 0.88 2.26 7.26
N MET A 21 0.54 1.57 8.35
CA MET A 21 0.98 1.96 9.69
C MET A 21 2.49 1.94 9.83
N ARG A 22 3.16 0.88 9.36
CA ARG A 22 4.62 0.76 9.44
C ARG A 22 5.31 1.89 8.69
N LEU A 23 4.85 2.20 7.47
CA LEU A 23 5.38 3.32 6.70
C LEU A 23 5.17 4.67 7.41
N MET A 24 4.00 4.90 8.02
CA MET A 24 3.71 6.15 8.71
C MET A 24 4.49 6.31 10.03
N SER A 25 4.70 5.23 10.78
CA SER A 25 5.33 5.28 12.11
C SER A 25 6.85 5.15 12.04
N HIS A 26 7.38 4.31 11.16
CA HIS A 26 8.80 3.97 11.12
C HIS A 26 9.52 4.57 9.91
N PHE A 27 8.80 5.09 8.91
CA PHE A 27 9.37 5.57 7.64
C PHE A 27 10.19 4.48 6.92
N GLN A 28 9.87 3.23 7.21
CA GLN A 28 10.56 2.04 6.73
C GLN A 28 9.58 0.85 6.79
N LEU A 29 9.71 -0.06 5.83
CA LEU A 29 8.92 -1.29 5.75
C LEU A 29 9.82 -2.44 5.31
N TYR A 30 10.01 -3.44 6.16
CA TYR A 30 10.64 -4.70 5.77
C TYR A 30 9.59 -5.63 5.16
N LYS A 31 9.84 -6.10 3.94
CA LYS A 31 8.90 -6.95 3.21
C LYS A 31 8.72 -8.29 3.93
N GLY A 32 9.83 -8.91 4.36
CA GLY A 32 9.83 -10.19 5.06
C GLY A 32 8.94 -10.23 6.30
N GLU A 33 8.83 -9.13 7.05
CA GLU A 33 7.95 -9.05 8.23
C GLU A 33 6.47 -9.16 7.87
N ILE A 34 6.08 -8.63 6.70
CA ILE A 34 4.71 -8.74 6.17
C ILE A 34 4.48 -10.12 5.57
N GLU A 35 5.46 -10.63 4.82
CA GLU A 35 5.41 -11.96 4.20
C GLU A 35 5.25 -13.06 5.25
N GLU A 36 6.06 -13.04 6.31
CA GLU A 36 6.00 -14.02 7.40
C GLU A 36 4.68 -13.91 8.17
N LYS A 37 4.28 -12.69 8.55
CA LYS A 37 3.07 -12.47 9.36
C LYS A 37 1.79 -12.87 8.63
N TYR A 38 1.74 -12.68 7.32
CA TYR A 38 0.53 -12.88 6.53
C TYR A 38 0.62 -14.03 5.54
N ASN A 39 1.76 -14.74 5.46
CA ASN A 39 2.02 -15.81 4.51
C ASN A 39 1.68 -15.42 3.06
N ILE A 40 2.32 -14.36 2.58
CA ILE A 40 2.20 -13.82 1.22
C ILE A 40 3.60 -13.61 0.62
N ASP A 41 3.67 -13.44 -0.70
CA ASP A 41 4.83 -12.90 -1.41
C ASP A 41 4.57 -11.39 -1.62
N PHE A 42 5.37 -10.54 -0.99
CA PHE A 42 5.07 -9.10 -0.90
C PHE A 42 5.10 -8.44 -2.28
N ASP A 43 6.13 -8.74 -3.07
CA ASP A 43 6.34 -8.11 -4.37
C ASP A 43 5.28 -8.56 -5.39
N LYS A 44 4.80 -9.80 -5.29
CA LYS A 44 3.64 -10.25 -6.09
C LYS A 44 2.33 -9.68 -5.59
N TYR A 45 2.13 -9.61 -4.26
CA TYR A 45 0.88 -9.16 -3.66
C TYR A 45 0.63 -7.66 -3.89
N PHE A 46 1.69 -6.86 -3.77
CA PHE A 46 1.67 -5.41 -3.91
C PHE A 46 2.26 -4.91 -5.24
N ALA A 47 2.33 -5.76 -6.25
CA ALA A 47 2.86 -5.41 -7.58
C ALA A 47 2.27 -4.09 -8.14
N PRO A 48 0.95 -3.86 -8.16
CA PRO A 48 0.42 -2.61 -8.72
C PRO A 48 0.74 -1.38 -7.86
N GLU A 49 0.93 -1.54 -6.55
CA GLU A 49 1.36 -0.46 -5.66
C GLU A 49 2.85 -0.15 -5.85
N ILE A 50 3.70 -1.17 -5.96
CA ILE A 50 5.14 -1.03 -6.18
C ILE A 50 5.41 -0.30 -7.50
N GLU A 51 4.66 -0.60 -8.56
CA GLU A 51 4.77 0.14 -9.83
C GLU A 51 4.48 1.64 -9.65
N LYS A 52 3.47 2.01 -8.86
CA LYS A 52 3.17 3.43 -8.57
C LYS A 52 4.26 4.09 -7.71
N LEU A 53 4.92 3.34 -6.83
CA LEU A 53 6.01 3.86 -6.03
C LEU A 53 7.26 4.18 -6.85
N LYS A 54 7.43 3.62 -8.07
CA LYS A 54 8.60 3.89 -8.91
C LYS A 54 8.71 5.36 -9.30
N GLU A 55 7.60 6.05 -9.57
CA GLU A 55 7.61 7.50 -9.85
C GLU A 55 8.11 8.27 -8.62
N GLN A 56 7.60 7.95 -7.43
CA GLN A 56 8.03 8.56 -6.17
C GLN A 56 9.49 8.23 -5.80
N GLN A 57 9.98 7.06 -6.23
CA GLN A 57 11.39 6.68 -6.11
C GLN A 57 12.27 7.52 -7.04
N GLN A 58 11.85 7.75 -8.29
CA GLN A 58 12.54 8.61 -9.25
C GLN A 58 12.63 10.05 -8.74
N ASP A 59 11.57 10.53 -8.08
CA ASP A 59 11.53 11.84 -7.40
C ASP A 59 12.37 11.89 -6.11
N GLY A 60 13.00 10.77 -5.71
CA GLY A 60 13.87 10.70 -4.54
C GLY A 60 13.13 10.70 -3.19
N LEU A 61 11.83 10.39 -3.19
CA LEU A 61 11.00 10.38 -1.97
C LEU A 61 11.13 9.07 -1.18
N LEU A 62 11.47 7.98 -1.86
CA LEU A 62 11.67 6.68 -1.24
C LEU A 62 12.72 5.88 -2.00
N LYS A 63 13.17 4.79 -1.39
CA LYS A 63 14.04 3.78 -2.02
C LYS A 63 13.39 2.42 -1.84
N ILE A 64 13.26 1.69 -2.95
CA ILE A 64 12.80 0.30 -2.95
C ILE A 64 14.04 -0.58 -3.08
N TYR A 65 14.20 -1.49 -2.13
CA TYR A 65 15.21 -2.55 -2.14
C TYR A 65 14.52 -3.90 -2.32
N GLU A 66 15.32 -4.95 -2.43
CA GLU A 66 14.81 -6.32 -2.48
C GLU A 66 14.05 -6.68 -1.20
N ASP A 67 14.59 -6.34 -0.04
CA ASP A 67 14.10 -6.72 1.29
C ASP A 67 13.21 -5.67 1.98
N ARG A 68 13.27 -4.41 1.55
CA ARG A 68 12.60 -3.30 2.25
C ARG A 68 12.26 -2.10 1.37
N ILE A 69 11.46 -1.19 1.93
CA ILE A 69 11.17 0.14 1.40
C ILE A 69 11.56 1.16 2.47
N ASP A 70 12.43 2.12 2.10
CA ASP A 70 12.88 3.19 3.00
C ASP A 70 12.37 4.55 2.50
N ILE A 71 11.79 5.35 3.39
CA ILE A 71 11.33 6.71 3.07
C ILE A 71 12.46 7.71 3.34
N THR A 72 12.80 8.52 2.34
CA THR A 72 13.86 9.54 2.47
C THR A 72 13.37 10.70 3.33
N PRO A 73 14.28 11.56 3.87
CA PRO A 73 13.87 12.74 4.62
C PRO A 73 12.88 13.64 3.86
N ALA A 74 13.04 13.80 2.55
CA ALA A 74 12.09 14.54 1.70
C ALA A 74 10.74 13.81 1.60
N GLY A 75 10.76 12.49 1.41
CA GLY A 75 9.53 11.69 1.38
C GLY A 75 8.72 11.70 2.67
N ARG A 76 9.36 11.90 3.83
CA ARG A 76 8.64 12.00 5.12
C ARG A 76 7.63 13.15 5.14
N LEU A 77 7.95 14.26 4.46
CA LEU A 77 7.03 15.39 4.30
C LEU A 77 5.77 15.02 3.50
N LEU A 78 5.89 14.02 2.63
CA LEU A 78 4.84 13.52 1.74
C LEU A 78 4.37 12.10 2.12
N ILE A 79 4.62 11.65 3.35
CA ILE A 79 4.39 10.25 3.75
C ILE A 79 2.95 9.79 3.51
N ARG A 80 1.96 10.67 3.68
CA ARG A 80 0.55 10.35 3.40
C ARG A 80 0.32 10.03 1.92
N ASN A 81 0.98 10.76 1.01
CA ASN A 81 0.88 10.55 -0.43
C ASN A 81 1.60 9.28 -0.89
N ILE A 82 2.58 8.82 -0.12
CA ILE A 82 3.26 7.55 -0.37
C ILE A 82 2.38 6.40 0.14
N ALA A 83 1.93 6.48 1.39
CA ALA A 83 1.15 5.43 2.04
C ALA A 83 -0.21 5.19 1.36
N VAL A 84 -0.84 6.20 0.77
CA VAL A 84 -2.13 6.07 0.08
C VAL A 84 -2.09 5.13 -1.13
N ASN A 85 -0.90 4.87 -1.70
CA ASN A 85 -0.77 3.87 -2.76
C ASN A 85 -1.20 2.47 -2.28
N PHE A 86 -1.04 2.18 -0.99
CA PHE A 86 -1.44 0.90 -0.38
C PHE A 86 -2.91 0.88 0.09
N ASP A 87 -3.63 2.00 0.04
CA ASP A 87 -5.04 2.09 0.45
C ASP A 87 -6.00 1.91 -0.75
N ILE A 88 -6.72 0.79 -0.78
CA ILE A 88 -7.73 0.49 -1.80
C ILE A 88 -8.91 1.47 -1.75
N TYR A 89 -9.27 1.97 -0.57
CA TYR A 89 -10.48 2.78 -0.41
C TYR A 89 -10.32 4.20 -0.97
N THR A 90 -9.09 4.69 -1.13
CA THR A 90 -8.85 5.98 -1.77
C THR A 90 -9.00 5.91 -3.29
N LEU A 91 -8.68 4.78 -3.92
CA LEU A 91 -8.84 4.59 -5.37
C LEU A 91 -10.32 4.46 -5.78
N SER A 92 -11.12 3.71 -5.02
CA SER A 92 -12.57 3.57 -5.30
C SER A 92 -13.37 4.87 -5.10
N LYS A 93 -12.89 5.80 -4.25
CA LYS A 93 -13.47 7.15 -4.12
C LYS A 93 -13.15 8.06 -5.31
N LYS A 94 -12.00 7.88 -5.97
CA LYS A 94 -11.67 8.64 -7.20
C LYS A 94 -12.58 8.25 -8.36
N GLU A 95 -12.86 6.95 -8.54
CA GLU A 95 -13.79 6.51 -9.60
C GLU A 95 -15.24 6.95 -9.34
N LYS A 96 -15.71 6.92 -8.09
CA LYS A 96 -17.07 7.36 -7.75
C LYS A 96 -17.32 8.87 -7.94
N ARG A 97 -16.28 9.70 -8.06
CA ARG A 97 -16.44 11.14 -8.30
C ARG A 97 -16.66 11.52 -9.78
N PHE A 98 -16.51 10.58 -10.72
CA PHE A 98 -16.75 10.83 -12.14
C PHE A 98 -18.10 10.29 -12.65
N SER A 99 -18.97 9.79 -11.78
CA SER A 99 -20.24 9.18 -12.16
C SER A 99 -21.46 9.95 -11.68
N GLN A 100 -21.51 11.28 -11.86
CA GLN A 100 -22.77 12.04 -11.98
C GLN A 100 -22.53 13.30 -12.84
N ALA A 101 -22.81 13.16 -14.13
CA ALA A 101 -23.25 14.26 -14.98
C ALA A 101 -24.46 13.71 -15.78
N ILE A 102 -25.65 14.02 -15.27
CA ILE A 102 -26.90 14.09 -16.04
C ILE A 102 -27.41 15.50 -15.82
#